data_AF-A0A535NTB2-F1
#
_entry.id   AF-A0A535NTB2-F1
#
_cell.length_a   1.000
_cell.length_b   1.000
_cell.length_c   1.000
_cell.angle_alpha   90.00
_cell.angle_beta   90.00
_cell.angle_gamma   90.00
#
_symmetry.space_group_name_H-M   'P 1'
#
loop_
_entity.id
_entity.type
_entity.pdbx_description
1 polymer ?
#
loop_
_entity_poly.entity_id
_entity_poly.type
_entity_poly.pdbx_seq_one_letter_code
_entity_poly.pdbx_strand_id
1 'polypeptide(L)'
;MSTGQDMEKMVARLRSLSEHTTKIVDAQVGQTPKTLVWTKNKAKLYRYEHTSDTPIKLKTPLLIVYALVNKPFVLDLLPGRSFIE
;
A
#
# COMPACT_ATOMS: atom_id res chain seq x y z
N MET A 1 -40.32 26.47 -16.28
CA MET A 1 -40.42 25.21 -15.51
C MET A 1 -39.18 24.33 -15.74
N SER A 2 -37.95 24.81 -15.45
CA SER A 2 -36.70 24.04 -15.68
C SER A 2 -35.81 23.92 -14.44
N THR A 3 -35.89 24.89 -13.52
CA THR A 3 -34.96 25.04 -12.39
C THR A 3 -35.03 23.90 -11.36
N GLY A 4 -36.17 23.22 -11.21
CA GLY A 4 -36.34 22.13 -10.25
C GLY A 4 -35.63 20.83 -10.67
N GLN A 5 -35.68 20.48 -11.96
CA GLN A 5 -35.04 19.27 -12.49
C GLN A 5 -33.51 19.41 -12.53
N ASP A 6 -33.02 20.63 -12.73
CA ASP A 6 -31.58 20.92 -12.73
C ASP A 6 -30.98 20.78 -11.32
N MET A 7 -31.74 21.18 -10.28
CA MET A 7 -31.33 21.00 -8.89
C MET A 7 -31.30 19.54 -8.45
N GLU A 8 -32.25 18.71 -8.89
CA GLU A 8 -32.23 17.26 -8.60
C GLU A 8 -31.03 16.57 -9.24
N LYS A 9 -30.70 16.91 -10.50
CA LYS A 9 -29.51 16.40 -11.18
C LYS A 9 -28.23 16.87 -10.51
N MET A 10 -28.18 18.12 -10.02
CA MET A 10 -27.03 18.64 -9.29
C MET A 10 -26.84 17.91 -7.95
N VAL A 11 -27.91 17.67 -7.19
CA VAL A 11 -27.87 16.92 -5.93
C VAL A 11 -27.46 15.46 -6.17
N ALA A 12 -27.98 14.82 -7.21
CA ALA A 12 -27.60 13.45 -7.59
C ALA A 12 -26.11 13.35 -7.97
N ARG A 13 -25.58 14.36 -8.69
CA ARG A 13 -24.17 14.43 -9.07
C ARG A 13 -23.25 14.70 -7.88
N LEU A 14 -23.69 15.52 -6.92
CA LEU A 14 -22.95 15.75 -5.68
C LEU A 14 -22.91 14.50 -4.78
N ARG A 15 -23.99 13.71 -4.75
CA ARG A 15 -24.01 12.42 -4.03
C ARG A 15 -23.10 11.38 -4.68
N SER A 16 -23.14 11.23 -6.01
CA SER A 16 -22.25 10.29 -6.68
C SER A 16 -20.78 10.70 -6.54
N LEU A 17 -20.47 12.00 -6.59
CA LEU A 17 -19.12 12.50 -6.31
C LEU A 17 -18.68 12.21 -4.86
N SER A 18 -19.56 12.35 -3.86
CA SER A 18 -19.19 12.05 -2.47
C SER A 18 -19.01 10.54 -2.24
N GLU A 19 -19.84 9.69 -2.86
CA GLU A 19 -19.72 8.23 -2.80
C GLU A 19 -18.39 7.72 -3.39
N HIS A 20 -17.90 8.35 -4.46
CA HIS A 20 -16.64 7.97 -5.11
C HIS A 20 -15.42 8.58 -4.41
N THR A 21 -15.58 9.69 -3.70
CA THR A 21 -14.49 10.33 -2.92
C THR A 21 -14.25 9.63 -1.58
N THR A 22 -15.26 8.96 -1.02
CA THR A 22 -15.20 8.34 0.32
C THR A 22 -14.63 6.90 0.31
N LYS A 23 -14.25 6.35 -0.85
CA LYS A 23 -13.74 4.98 -0.99
C LYS A 23 -12.24 4.88 -1.27
N ILE A 24 -11.44 5.85 -0.82
CA ILE A 24 -10.03 5.58 -0.54
C ILE A 24 -10.00 4.89 0.83
N VAL A 25 -10.36 3.61 0.85
CA VAL A 25 -10.06 2.76 2.00
C VAL A 25 -8.54 2.80 2.14
N ASP A 26 -8.03 3.22 3.31
CA ASP A 26 -6.60 3.13 3.62
C ASP A 26 -6.19 1.67 3.56
N ALA A 27 -5.80 1.23 2.36
CA ALA A 27 -5.36 -0.13 2.11
C ALA A 27 -4.19 -0.40 3.05
N GLN A 28 -4.34 -1.39 3.91
CA GLN A 28 -3.31 -1.80 4.86
C GLN A 28 -2.19 -2.48 4.07
N VAL A 29 -1.26 -1.64 3.59
CA VAL A 29 -0.11 -2.06 2.81
C VAL A 29 1.14 -2.21 3.67
N GLY A 30 2.14 -2.92 3.17
CA GLY A 30 3.44 -3.01 3.83
C GLY A 30 3.43 -3.84 5.11
N GLN A 31 2.50 -4.79 5.22
CA GLN A 31 2.17 -5.53 6.45
C GLN A 31 3.07 -6.74 6.69
N THR A 32 3.93 -7.13 5.74
CA THR A 32 4.84 -8.25 5.93
C THR A 32 5.76 -7.96 7.14
N PRO A 33 5.81 -8.85 8.16
CA PRO A 33 6.55 -8.62 9.38
C PRO A 33 8.02 -8.29 9.10
N LYS A 34 8.49 -7.17 9.65
CA LYS A 34 9.86 -6.68 9.44
C LYS A 34 10.35 -5.84 10.60
N THR A 35 11.64 -5.94 10.85
CA THR A 35 12.34 -5.20 11.88
C THR A 35 13.25 -4.14 11.24
N LEU A 36 13.21 -2.91 11.74
CA LEU A 36 14.17 -1.87 11.34
C LEU A 36 15.53 -2.20 11.97
N VAL A 37 16.53 -2.50 11.14
CA VAL A 37 17.87 -2.91 11.64
C VAL A 37 18.94 -1.84 11.46
N TRP A 38 18.72 -0.85 10.59
CA TRP A 38 19.67 0.24 10.38
C TRP A 38 19.02 1.48 9.78
N THR A 39 19.59 2.66 10.07
CA THR A 39 19.19 3.95 9.49
C THR A 39 20.39 4.84 9.19
N LYS A 40 20.27 5.67 8.16
CA LYS A 40 21.19 6.78 7.86
C LYS A 40 20.46 7.84 7.05
N ASN A 41 20.41 9.08 7.56
CA ASN A 41 19.62 10.15 6.95
C ASN A 41 18.15 9.69 6.72
N LYS A 42 17.69 9.68 5.47
CA LYS A 42 16.36 9.20 5.08
C LYS A 42 16.33 7.69 4.75
N ALA A 43 17.49 7.03 4.67
CA ALA A 43 17.57 5.61 4.36
C ALA A 43 17.25 4.76 5.60
N LYS A 44 16.45 3.72 5.39
CA LYS A 44 16.07 2.71 6.39
C LYS A 44 16.29 1.33 5.80
N LEU A 45 16.95 0.46 6.54
CA LEU A 45 17.13 -0.94 6.17
C LEU A 45 16.25 -1.80 7.07
N TYR A 46 15.35 -2.56 6.44
CA TYR A 46 14.47 -3.49 7.12
C TYR A 46 14.94 -4.91 6.88
N ARG A 47 14.87 -5.74 7.92
CA ARG A 47 15.00 -7.20 7.82
C ARG A 47 13.60 -7.78 7.94
N TYR A 48 13.16 -8.44 6.87
CA TYR A 48 11.91 -9.17 6.89
C TYR A 48 12.06 -10.45 7.70
N GLU A 49 11.05 -10.77 8.49
CA GLU A 49 11.00 -12.03 9.22
C GLU A 49 10.58 -13.14 8.27
N HIS A 50 11.16 -14.32 8.45
CA HIS A 50 10.81 -15.49 7.66
C HIS A 50 9.51 -16.08 8.18
N THR A 51 8.41 -15.90 7.45
CA THR A 51 7.06 -16.30 7.86
C THR A 51 6.64 -17.68 7.33
N SER A 52 7.47 -18.34 6.52
CA SER A 52 7.16 -19.66 5.95
C SER A 52 7.65 -20.80 6.85
N ASP A 53 6.87 -21.88 6.95
CA ASP A 53 7.30 -23.14 7.59
C ASP A 53 8.45 -23.83 6.84
N THR A 54 8.77 -23.37 5.64
CA THR A 54 9.85 -23.93 4.82
C THR A 54 11.22 -23.49 5.35
N PRO A 55 12.18 -24.40 5.57
CA PRO A 55 13.50 -24.01 6.03
C PRO A 55 14.23 -23.14 5.00
N ILE A 56 14.95 -22.11 5.47
CA ILE A 56 15.78 -21.26 4.64
C ILE A 56 16.95 -22.09 4.09
N LYS A 57 16.96 -22.31 2.77
CA LYS A 57 17.99 -23.10 2.08
C LYS A 57 19.22 -22.27 1.68
N LEU A 58 19.03 -20.96 1.47
CA LEU A 58 20.06 -20.06 0.99
C LEU A 58 20.77 -19.38 2.17
N LYS A 59 22.10 -19.50 2.21
CA LYS A 59 22.93 -18.83 3.24
C LYS A 59 23.18 -17.35 2.91
N THR A 60 23.18 -17.00 1.63
CA THR A 60 23.40 -15.62 1.17
C THR A 60 22.10 -14.82 1.28
N PRO A 61 22.10 -13.66 1.96
CA PRO A 61 20.90 -12.83 2.07
C PRO A 61 20.56 -12.14 0.74
N LEU A 62 19.27 -11.94 0.48
CA LEU A 62 18.78 -11.12 -0.61
C LEU A 62 18.64 -9.66 -0.15
N LEU A 63 19.33 -8.75 -0.84
CA LEU A 63 19.17 -7.31 -0.65
C LEU A 63 18.27 -6.73 -1.73
N ILE A 64 17.18 -6.09 -1.33
CA ILE A 64 16.23 -5.45 -2.25
C ILE A 64 16.32 -3.94 -2.07
N VAL A 65 16.59 -3.23 -3.18
CA VAL A 65 16.64 -1.77 -3.23
C VAL A 65 15.60 -1.30 -4.25
N TYR A 66 14.57 -0.61 -3.78
CA TYR A 66 13.51 -0.09 -4.64
C TYR A 66 13.90 1.29 -5.22
N ALA A 67 13.24 1.70 -6.31
CA ALA A 67 13.48 2.99 -6.94
C ALA A 67 13.00 4.17 -6.07
N LEU A 68 13.81 5.24 -5.96
CA LEU A 68 13.54 6.40 -5.09
C LEU A 68 12.26 7.19 -5.45
N VAL A 69 11.71 6.98 -6.64
CA VAL A 69 10.49 7.66 -7.11
C VAL A 69 9.23 7.06 -6.48
N ASN A 70 9.26 5.78 -6.13
CA ASN A 70 8.09 5.04 -5.64
C ASN A 70 8.00 5.06 -4.11
N LYS A 71 6.79 4.75 -3.59
CA LYS A 71 6.61 4.51 -2.16
C LYS A 71 7.36 3.22 -1.74
N PRO A 72 7.93 3.17 -0.53
CA PRO A 72 8.73 2.02 -0.06
C PRO A 72 8.01 0.67 -0.11
N PHE A 73 6.68 0.66 0.02
CA PHE A 73 5.86 -0.54 0.04
C PHE A 73 5.50 -1.08 -1.36
N VAL A 74 6.08 -0.58 -2.45
CA VAL A 74 5.75 -1.02 -3.81
C VAL A 74 5.94 -2.53 -4.04
N LEU A 75 6.81 -3.16 -3.26
CA LEU A 75 7.06 -4.61 -3.28
C LEU A 75 6.28 -5.37 -2.21
N ASP A 76 5.69 -4.66 -1.25
CA ASP A 76 5.02 -5.20 -0.07
C ASP A 76 3.61 -4.60 -0.03
N LEU A 77 2.79 -5.01 -0.99
CA LEU A 77 1.48 -4.41 -1.25
C LEU A 77 0.43 -4.90 -0.27
N LEU A 78 -0.33 -5.94 -0.60
CA LEU A 78 -1.38 -6.49 0.27
C LEU A 78 -0.95 -7.86 0.81
N PRO A 79 -1.42 -8.27 2.00
CA PRO A 79 -1.24 -9.63 2.47
C PRO A 79 -1.71 -10.66 1.43
N GLY A 80 -0.92 -11.70 1.19
CA GLY A 80 -1.16 -12.72 0.15
C GLY A 80 -0.91 -12.24 -1.29
N ARG A 81 -0.49 -10.98 -1.48
CA ARG A 81 -0.11 -10.36 -2.77
C ARG A 81 1.16 -9.51 -2.63
N SER A 82 1.96 -9.79 -1.61
CA SER A 82 3.27 -9.19 -1.40
C SER A 82 4.29 -9.97 -2.20
N PHE A 83 5.24 -9.28 -2.84
CA PHE A 83 6.38 -9.95 -3.47
C PHE A 83 7.40 -10.45 -2.43
N ILE A 84 7.31 -9.95 -1.19
CA ILE A 84 8.25 -10.27 -0.11
C ILE A 84 7.86 -11.54 0.65
N GLU A 85 6.57 -11.92 0.65
CA GLU A 85 6.03 -13.10 1.34
C GLU A 85 6.53 -14.44 0.78
#